data_AF-A0AAD0T8D0-F1
#
_entry.id   AF-A0AAD0T8D0-F1
#
_cell.length_a   1.000
_cell.length_b   1.000
_cell.length_c   1.000
_cell.angle_alpha   90.00
_cell.angle_beta   90.00
_cell.angle_gamma   90.00
#
_symmetry.space_group_name_H-M   'P 1'
#
loop_
_entity.id
_entity.type
_entity.pdbx_description
1 polymer ?
#
loop_
_entity_poly.entity_id
_entity_poly.type
_entity_poly.pdbx_seq_one_letter_code
_entity_poly.pdbx_strand_id
1 'polypeptide(L)'
;MENDKRLSLLGDLLLKSSTPRSRWSSRFETWAKPLSTTEDQKCQNAKKVISDALDGHKEMAGLNYEICPQGSYIANTNVRQNSDVDIRVHCSDTFHYKLPLGLSASDVEIYPATLSFNTYREKVLQVLNDRFGSSNVKNGDKAFHISENTYRINADVVPAFDYREYYWVGSSLYFRTGSCFFSKSDEFIVNWPEQTLANGKAKNTRTGYRYKKVVRVLKGLRNEMEEKGYSSAKLISSHLIACLAYNISDRFYGKSELYDDVKSVVGQIWYHTYQSNLSSKWTEIDEIKLLFTSSRLSKVNEVKDFFWDLMEYAELRDEK
;
A
#
# COMPACT_ATOMS: atom_id res chain seq x y z
N MET A 1 36.72 -4.79 -19.12
CA MET A 1 36.01 -4.47 -20.39
C MET A 1 35.71 -5.71 -21.22
N GLU A 2 36.70 -6.51 -21.63
CA GLU A 2 36.43 -7.68 -22.49
C GLU A 2 35.80 -8.87 -21.74
N ASN A 3 36.13 -9.04 -20.46
CA ASN A 3 35.51 -10.04 -19.59
C ASN A 3 34.04 -9.72 -19.25
N ASP A 4 33.71 -8.44 -19.02
CA ASP A 4 32.32 -8.01 -18.76
C ASP A 4 31.42 -8.19 -19.98
N LYS A 5 31.94 -7.93 -21.19
CA LYS A 5 31.21 -8.18 -22.44
C LYS A 5 30.96 -9.69 -22.66
N ARG A 6 31.90 -10.56 -22.30
CA ARG A 6 31.71 -12.03 -22.40
C ARG A 6 30.70 -12.56 -21.39
N LEU A 7 30.69 -12.04 -20.16
CA LEU A 7 29.69 -12.39 -19.14
C LEU A 7 28.28 -11.91 -19.52
N SER A 8 28.16 -10.71 -20.09
CA SER A 8 26.91 -10.21 -20.68
C SER A 8 26.43 -11.10 -21.84
N LEU A 9 27.30 -11.45 -22.78
CA LEU A 9 26.94 -12.32 -23.90
C LEU A 9 26.51 -13.72 -23.46
N LEU A 10 27.19 -14.30 -22.46
CA LEU A 10 26.83 -15.60 -21.89
C LEU A 10 25.49 -15.54 -21.14
N GLY A 11 25.23 -14.46 -20.41
CA GLY A 11 23.92 -14.22 -19.78
C GLY A 11 22.80 -14.11 -20.82
N ASP A 12 23.04 -13.39 -21.91
CA ASP A 12 22.08 -13.24 -23.01
C ASP A 12 21.88 -14.55 -23.79
N LEU A 13 22.91 -15.38 -23.95
CA LEU A 13 22.80 -16.72 -24.57
C LEU A 13 22.01 -17.70 -23.69
N LEU A 14 22.26 -17.70 -22.38
CA LEU A 14 21.54 -18.55 -21.42
C LEU A 14 20.06 -18.17 -21.33
N LEU A 15 19.75 -16.87 -21.37
CA LEU A 15 18.37 -16.37 -21.45
C LEU A 15 17.66 -16.79 -22.75
N LYS A 16 18.37 -16.83 -23.89
CA LYS A 16 17.84 -17.31 -25.19
C LYS A 16 17.58 -18.81 -25.23
N SER A 17 18.25 -19.62 -24.41
CA SER A 17 18.03 -21.08 -24.30
C SER A 17 16.94 -21.50 -23.30
N SER A 18 16.40 -20.55 -22.54
CA SER A 18 15.45 -20.80 -21.45
C SER A 18 14.00 -20.77 -21.96
N THR A 19 13.14 -21.69 -21.51
CA THR A 19 11.70 -21.62 -21.84
C THR A 19 11.08 -20.36 -21.23
N PRO A 20 10.04 -19.77 -21.85
CA PRO A 20 9.23 -18.67 -21.30
C PRO A 20 8.98 -18.79 -19.78
N ARG A 21 8.51 -19.98 -19.36
CA ARG A 21 8.25 -20.32 -17.96
C ARG A 21 9.49 -20.19 -17.09
N SER A 22 10.63 -20.75 -17.49
CA SER A 22 11.87 -20.73 -16.69
C SER A 22 12.44 -19.31 -16.53
N ARG A 23 12.35 -18.48 -17.58
CA ARG A 23 12.72 -17.06 -17.53
C ARG A 23 11.88 -16.29 -16.52
N TRP A 24 10.55 -16.41 -16.60
CA TRP A 24 9.63 -15.72 -15.68
C TRP A 24 9.73 -16.23 -14.25
N SER A 25 9.88 -17.55 -14.07
CA SER A 25 10.06 -18.15 -12.74
C SER A 25 11.24 -17.53 -11.99
N SER A 26 12.39 -17.38 -12.66
CA SER A 26 13.58 -16.77 -12.06
C SER A 26 13.36 -15.29 -11.67
N ARG A 27 12.65 -14.53 -12.50
CA ARG A 27 12.31 -13.13 -12.21
C ARG A 27 11.31 -13.02 -11.06
N PHE A 28 10.29 -13.87 -11.04
CA PHE A 28 9.29 -13.92 -9.99
C PHE A 28 9.92 -14.23 -8.64
N GLU A 29 10.82 -15.21 -8.57
CA GLU A 29 11.57 -15.51 -7.33
C GLU A 29 12.44 -14.32 -6.88
N THR A 30 12.96 -13.54 -7.82
CA THR A 30 13.74 -12.32 -7.49
C THR A 30 12.85 -11.22 -6.94
N TRP A 31 11.73 -10.91 -7.60
CA TRP A 31 10.77 -9.88 -7.16
C TRP A 31 10.00 -10.28 -5.90
N ALA A 32 9.79 -11.57 -5.67
CA ALA A 32 9.13 -12.08 -4.49
C ALA A 32 9.96 -11.95 -3.21
N LYS A 33 11.24 -11.58 -3.28
CA LYS A 33 12.05 -11.33 -2.09
C LYS A 33 11.60 -10.04 -1.38
N PRO A 34 11.64 -9.99 -0.05
CA PRO A 34 11.47 -8.74 0.68
C PRO A 34 12.62 -7.77 0.38
N LEU A 35 12.56 -6.58 0.96
CA LEU A 35 13.68 -5.63 0.97
C LEU A 35 14.96 -6.30 1.49
N SER A 36 16.09 -5.87 0.95
CA SER A 36 17.41 -6.20 1.49
C SER A 36 17.62 -5.55 2.87
N THR A 37 18.58 -6.06 3.64
CA THR A 37 18.97 -5.48 4.93
C THR A 37 19.34 -4.00 4.82
N THR A 38 20.02 -3.59 3.74
CA THR A 38 20.39 -2.20 3.51
C THR A 38 19.18 -1.30 3.25
N GLU A 39 18.22 -1.76 2.44
CA GLU A 39 16.99 -1.01 2.18
C GLU A 39 16.13 -0.90 3.44
N ASP A 40 16.03 -1.98 4.22
CA ASP A 40 15.33 -1.97 5.50
C ASP A 40 15.98 -0.98 6.48
N GLN A 41 17.31 -0.96 6.57
CA GLN A 41 18.03 0.00 7.42
C GLN A 41 17.75 1.45 7.01
N LYS A 42 17.66 1.75 5.71
CA LYS A 42 17.31 3.11 5.24
C LYS A 42 15.88 3.50 5.65
N CYS A 43 14.92 2.57 5.59
CA CYS A 43 13.55 2.81 6.07
C CYS A 43 13.52 3.08 7.59
N GLN A 44 14.26 2.28 8.36
CA GLN A 44 14.37 2.46 9.80
C GLN A 44 15.01 3.81 10.15
N ASN A 45 16.05 4.22 9.42
CA ASN A 45 16.69 5.53 9.60
C ASN A 45 15.73 6.67 9.31
N ALA A 46 14.93 6.59 8.24
CA ALA A 46 13.92 7.60 7.92
C ALA A 46 12.89 7.75 9.05
N LYS A 47 12.35 6.63 9.56
CA LYS A 47 11.46 6.64 10.74
C LYS A 47 12.14 7.30 11.94
N LYS A 48 13.37 6.90 12.24
CA LYS A 48 14.13 7.39 13.40
C LYS A 48 14.32 8.91 13.33
N VAL A 49 14.80 9.43 12.19
CA VAL A 49 15.08 10.87 12.08
C VAL A 49 13.81 11.72 12.18
N ILE A 50 12.67 11.24 11.67
CA ILE A 50 11.37 11.90 11.86
C ILE A 50 10.93 11.82 13.33
N SER A 51 11.17 10.69 13.99
CA SER A 51 10.87 10.52 15.42
C SER A 51 11.69 11.46 16.28
N ASP A 52 13.00 11.51 16.07
CA ASP A 52 13.90 12.40 16.78
C ASP A 52 13.59 13.90 16.52
N ALA A 53 12.94 14.22 15.39
CA ALA A 53 12.53 15.59 15.08
C ALA A 53 11.29 16.03 15.85
N LEU A 54 10.32 15.12 16.00
CA LEU A 54 9.06 15.37 16.69
C LEU A 54 9.23 15.31 18.21
N ASP A 55 10.08 14.40 18.69
CA ASP A 55 10.35 14.23 20.11
C ASP A 55 10.98 15.49 20.72
N GLY A 56 10.40 15.98 21.81
CA GLY A 56 10.85 17.20 22.50
C GLY A 56 10.64 18.52 21.75
N HIS A 57 10.02 18.53 20.57
CA HIS A 57 9.74 19.79 19.87
C HIS A 57 8.61 20.57 20.53
N LYS A 58 8.80 21.89 20.75
CA LYS A 58 7.84 22.75 21.45
C LYS A 58 6.43 22.72 20.86
N GLU A 59 6.30 22.58 19.55
CA GLU A 59 4.99 22.52 18.88
C GLU A 59 4.21 21.24 19.16
N MET A 60 4.92 20.16 19.50
CA MET A 60 4.38 18.84 19.82
C MET A 60 4.21 18.64 21.32
N ALA A 61 4.63 19.60 22.14
CA ALA A 61 4.58 19.50 23.60
C ALA A 61 3.14 19.37 24.10
N GLY A 62 2.89 18.36 24.93
CA GLY A 62 1.58 18.09 25.52
C GLY A 62 0.60 17.37 24.60
N LEU A 63 0.97 17.06 23.35
CA LEU A 63 0.15 16.26 22.45
C LEU A 63 0.36 14.76 22.69
N ASN A 64 -0.71 13.98 22.69
CA ASN A 64 -0.64 12.52 22.64
C ASN A 64 -0.58 12.06 21.18
N TYR A 65 0.61 11.66 20.72
CA TYR A 65 0.80 11.20 19.35
C TYR A 65 1.77 10.01 19.22
N GLU A 66 1.62 9.27 18.13
CA GLU A 66 2.46 8.13 17.77
C GLU A 66 3.01 8.26 16.35
N ILE A 67 4.20 7.71 16.13
CA ILE A 67 4.85 7.68 14.82
C ILE A 67 4.79 6.26 14.27
N CYS A 68 3.85 6.05 13.37
CA CYS A 68 3.53 4.73 12.82
C CYS A 68 4.01 4.67 11.37
N PRO A 69 5.00 3.82 11.02
CA PRO A 69 5.26 3.51 9.62
C PRO A 69 4.04 2.78 9.05
N GLN A 70 3.77 2.97 7.76
CA GLN A 70 2.59 2.42 7.08
C GLN A 70 2.95 1.90 5.69
N GLY A 71 1.92 1.65 4.88
CA GLY A 71 2.07 1.31 3.48
C GLY A 71 2.76 -0.03 3.25
N SER A 72 3.45 -0.12 2.12
CA SER A 72 4.03 -1.36 1.66
C SER A 72 5.26 -1.82 2.47
N TYR A 73 5.86 -0.92 3.25
CA TYR A 73 6.98 -1.24 4.16
C TYR A 73 6.51 -2.15 5.29
N ILE A 74 5.57 -1.70 6.11
CA ILE A 74 5.03 -2.51 7.21
C ILE A 74 4.22 -3.72 6.70
N ALA A 75 3.56 -3.58 5.55
CA ALA A 75 2.92 -4.71 4.90
C ALA A 75 3.93 -5.75 4.35
N ASN A 76 5.22 -5.43 4.29
CA ASN A 76 6.27 -6.24 3.64
C ASN A 76 5.88 -6.62 2.20
N THR A 77 5.41 -5.63 1.43
CA THR A 77 5.06 -5.77 0.01
C THR A 77 5.76 -4.73 -0.87
N ASN A 78 6.83 -4.11 -0.34
CA ASN A 78 7.70 -3.22 -1.10
C ASN A 78 8.41 -3.98 -2.23
N VAL A 79 8.70 -3.26 -3.31
CA VAL A 79 9.57 -3.71 -4.40
C VAL A 79 10.77 -2.79 -4.47
N ARG A 80 11.95 -3.32 -4.83
CA ARG A 80 13.26 -2.64 -4.71
C ARG A 80 13.37 -1.26 -5.40
N GLN A 81 12.53 -1.01 -6.40
CA GLN A 81 12.51 0.26 -7.14
C GLN A 81 11.59 1.34 -6.54
N ASN A 82 10.75 1.02 -5.54
CA ASN A 82 9.80 1.96 -4.91
C ASN A 82 10.00 1.93 -3.39
N SER A 83 11.05 2.59 -2.93
CA SER A 83 11.51 2.48 -1.54
C SER A 83 10.92 3.51 -0.58
N ASP A 84 10.07 4.45 -1.02
CA ASP A 84 9.56 5.50 -0.14
C ASP A 84 8.88 4.90 1.11
N VAL A 85 9.11 5.52 2.27
CA VAL A 85 8.48 5.11 3.53
C VAL A 85 7.33 6.03 3.87
N ASP A 86 6.14 5.46 3.96
CA ASP A 86 4.96 6.15 4.48
C ASP A 86 5.03 6.17 6.01
N ILE A 87 4.96 7.35 6.61
CA ILE A 87 4.99 7.55 8.06
C ILE A 87 3.78 8.38 8.46
N ARG A 88 2.90 7.79 9.27
CA ARG A 88 1.78 8.49 9.90
C ARG A 88 2.23 9.08 11.23
N VAL A 89 1.98 10.37 11.44
CA VAL A 89 2.08 11.04 12.75
C VAL A 89 0.67 11.14 13.33
N HIS A 90 0.31 10.14 14.12
CA HIS A 90 -1.05 9.89 14.57
C HIS A 90 -1.31 10.57 15.92
N CYS A 91 -2.19 11.56 15.97
CA CYS A 91 -2.59 12.19 17.23
C CYS A 91 -3.91 11.62 17.73
N SER A 92 -3.93 11.26 19.03
CA SER A 92 -5.06 10.63 19.73
C SER A 92 -5.76 11.57 20.72
N ASP A 93 -5.37 12.84 20.78
CA ASP A 93 -6.07 13.85 21.59
C ASP A 93 -7.45 14.22 21.03
N THR A 94 -7.67 13.93 19.74
CA THR A 94 -8.92 14.22 19.04
C THR A 94 -9.21 13.14 18.02
N PHE A 95 -10.49 13.00 17.65
CA PHE A 95 -10.94 12.03 16.67
C PHE A 95 -12.10 12.57 15.85
N HIS A 96 -12.20 12.12 14.60
CA HIS A 96 -13.43 12.23 13.83
C HIS A 96 -14.27 10.96 13.98
N TYR A 97 -15.55 11.06 13.70
CA TYR A 97 -16.45 9.93 13.89
C TYR A 97 -17.55 9.87 12.84
N LYS A 98 -18.18 8.70 12.77
CA LYS A 98 -19.42 8.47 12.02
C LYS A 98 -20.40 7.73 12.92
N LEU A 99 -21.59 8.28 13.04
CA LEU A 99 -22.69 7.70 13.81
C LEU A 99 -23.68 7.00 12.89
N PRO A 100 -24.35 5.93 13.36
CA PRO A 100 -25.56 5.41 12.74
C PRO A 100 -26.63 6.49 12.62
N LEU A 101 -27.52 6.33 11.63
CA LEU A 101 -28.69 7.19 11.49
C LEU A 101 -29.52 7.18 12.78
N GLY A 102 -29.91 8.37 13.25
CA GLY A 102 -30.72 8.55 14.45
C GLY A 102 -29.93 8.73 15.74
N LEU A 103 -28.59 8.58 15.73
CA LEU A 103 -27.75 8.94 16.87
C LEU A 103 -27.10 10.32 16.67
N SER A 104 -27.00 11.05 17.78
CA SER A 104 -26.29 12.32 17.91
C SER A 104 -24.98 12.13 18.70
N ALA A 105 -24.09 13.12 18.62
CA ALA A 105 -22.83 13.10 19.36
C ALA A 105 -23.03 13.00 20.88
N SER A 106 -24.07 13.65 21.42
CA SER A 106 -24.42 13.60 22.84
C SER A 106 -24.89 12.22 23.29
N ASP A 107 -25.53 11.44 22.42
CA ASP A 107 -25.99 10.08 22.76
C ASP A 107 -24.82 9.12 23.04
N VAL A 108 -23.62 9.48 22.60
CA VAL A 108 -22.37 8.71 22.76
C VAL A 108 -21.28 9.52 23.46
N GLU A 109 -21.66 10.57 24.20
CA GLU A 109 -20.76 11.39 25.03
C GLU A 109 -19.57 12.00 24.27
N ILE A 110 -19.79 12.38 23.01
CA ILE A 110 -18.79 13.07 22.19
C ILE A 110 -18.99 14.59 22.29
N TYR A 111 -17.90 15.29 22.60
CA TYR A 111 -17.87 16.75 22.74
C TYR A 111 -16.94 17.40 21.72
N PRO A 112 -17.15 18.69 21.36
CA PRO A 112 -16.27 19.40 20.43
C PRO A 112 -14.81 19.42 20.89
N ALA A 113 -13.90 19.07 19.99
CA ALA A 113 -12.46 19.15 20.22
C ALA A 113 -11.93 20.58 20.05
N THR A 114 -10.81 20.88 20.70
CA THR A 114 -10.12 22.18 20.62
C THR A 114 -9.00 22.20 19.57
N LEU A 115 -8.44 21.03 19.23
CA LEU A 115 -7.40 20.88 18.22
C LEU A 115 -8.01 20.59 16.85
N SER A 116 -7.88 21.53 15.92
CA SER A 116 -8.27 21.32 14.51
C SER A 116 -7.19 20.54 13.74
N PHE A 117 -7.59 19.86 12.67
CA PHE A 117 -6.65 19.14 11.81
C PHE A 117 -5.64 20.08 11.14
N ASN A 118 -6.08 21.28 10.70
CA ASN A 118 -5.19 22.26 10.06
C ASN A 118 -4.11 22.74 11.04
N THR A 119 -4.49 23.06 12.28
CA THR A 119 -3.55 23.43 13.33
C THR A 119 -2.54 22.30 13.59
N TYR A 120 -2.99 21.06 13.67
CA TYR A 120 -2.09 19.91 13.87
C TYR A 120 -1.16 19.69 12.66
N ARG A 121 -1.68 19.79 11.44
CA ARG A 121 -0.89 19.70 10.20
C ARG A 121 0.19 20.77 10.15
N GLU A 122 -0.14 22.02 10.49
CA GLU A 122 0.82 23.14 10.55
C GLU A 122 1.93 22.90 11.59
N LYS A 123 1.57 22.40 12.78
CA LYS A 123 2.55 22.02 13.82
C LYS A 123 3.55 20.98 13.33
N VAL A 124 3.06 19.90 12.71
CA VAL A 124 3.92 18.86 12.12
C VAL A 124 4.79 19.44 11.01
N LEU A 125 4.24 20.27 10.12
CA LEU A 125 5.01 20.91 9.05
C LEU A 125 6.13 21.79 9.61
N GLN A 126 5.85 22.58 10.65
CA GLN A 126 6.84 23.43 11.30
C GLN A 126 8.00 22.60 11.86
N VAL A 127 7.69 21.51 12.58
CA VAL A 127 8.71 20.60 13.12
C VAL A 127 9.59 20.04 11.99
N LEU A 128 8.97 19.59 10.90
CA LEU A 128 9.71 19.04 9.76
C LEU A 128 10.59 20.10 9.09
N ASN A 129 10.09 21.33 8.93
CA ASN A 129 10.87 22.44 8.38
C ASN A 129 12.05 22.82 9.29
N ASP A 130 11.84 22.87 10.60
CA ASP A 130 12.88 23.19 11.59
C ASP A 130 13.99 22.12 11.58
N ARG A 131 13.63 20.84 11.35
CA ARG A 131 14.59 19.73 11.29
C ARG A 131 15.33 19.62 9.96
N PHE A 132 14.61 19.70 8.84
CA PHE A 132 15.10 19.32 7.51
C PHE A 132 15.37 20.52 6.60
N GLY A 133 14.90 21.71 6.97
CA GLY A 133 14.89 22.89 6.12
C GLY A 133 13.73 22.87 5.13
N SER A 134 13.10 24.03 4.92
CA SER A 134 11.92 24.19 4.06
C SER A 134 12.16 23.81 2.60
N SER A 135 13.39 23.90 2.10
CA SER A 135 13.75 23.45 0.75
C SER A 135 13.69 21.92 0.56
N ASN A 136 13.74 21.15 1.65
CA ASN A 136 13.74 19.68 1.64
C ASN A 136 12.39 19.07 2.06
N VAL A 137 11.39 19.91 2.38
CA VAL A 137 10.06 19.49 2.82
C VAL A 137 9.02 20.06 1.88
N LYS A 138 8.46 19.22 1.02
CA LYS A 138 7.38 19.62 0.11
C LYS A 138 6.03 19.37 0.78
N ASN A 139 5.25 20.43 0.97
CA ASN A 139 3.87 20.35 1.46
C ASN A 139 2.90 19.90 0.35
N GLY A 140 2.87 18.59 0.09
CA GLY A 140 1.98 17.93 -0.85
C GLY A 140 0.53 17.88 -0.37
N ASP A 141 -0.38 17.44 -1.23
CA ASP A 141 -1.84 17.46 -0.96
C ASP A 141 -2.22 16.57 0.24
N LYS A 142 -1.67 15.36 0.32
CA LYS A 142 -2.00 14.38 1.37
C LYS A 142 -0.90 14.21 2.41
N ALA A 143 0.36 14.31 1.99
CA ALA A 143 1.54 14.10 2.82
C ALA A 143 2.54 15.25 2.69
N PHE A 144 3.48 15.32 3.63
CA PHE A 144 4.72 16.06 3.49
C PHE A 144 5.78 15.14 2.89
N HIS A 145 6.35 15.52 1.74
CA HIS A 145 7.40 14.74 1.09
C HIS A 145 8.76 15.26 1.55
N ILE A 146 9.54 14.38 2.17
CA ILE A 146 10.90 14.65 2.61
C ILE A 146 11.85 13.99 1.61
N SER A 147 12.66 14.80 0.93
CA SER A 147 13.60 14.29 -0.07
C SER A 147 14.66 13.37 0.54
N GLU A 148 15.07 12.37 -0.23
CA GLU A 148 16.17 11.47 0.13
C GLU A 148 17.50 12.20 0.33
N ASN A 149 18.45 11.51 0.96
CA ASN A 149 19.87 11.88 0.94
C ASN A 149 20.73 10.61 1.01
N THR A 150 22.05 10.75 1.13
CA THR A 150 22.98 9.61 1.19
C THR A 150 22.65 8.57 2.29
N TYR A 151 21.93 8.97 3.35
CA TYR A 151 21.64 8.14 4.53
C TYR A 151 20.16 7.75 4.68
N ARG A 152 19.24 8.34 3.91
CA ARG A 152 17.79 8.11 4.00
C ARG A 152 17.14 8.03 2.62
N ILE A 153 16.11 7.21 2.49
CA ILE A 153 15.17 7.22 1.37
C ILE A 153 14.19 8.40 1.49
N ASN A 154 13.38 8.65 0.45
CA ASN A 154 12.28 9.59 0.60
C ASN A 154 11.29 9.08 1.65
N ALA A 155 10.64 10.02 2.32
CA ALA A 155 9.60 9.71 3.29
C ALA A 155 8.38 10.60 3.06
N ASP A 156 7.21 9.97 3.14
CA ASP A 156 5.91 10.64 3.08
C ASP A 156 5.34 10.69 4.48
N VAL A 157 5.25 11.90 5.05
CA VAL A 157 4.75 12.11 6.41
C VAL A 157 3.29 12.57 6.36
N VAL A 158 2.39 11.79 6.93
CA VAL A 158 0.95 12.05 6.96
C VAL A 158 0.51 12.36 8.40
N PRO A 159 0.18 13.61 8.73
CA PRO A 159 -0.53 13.92 9.96
C PRO A 159 -1.91 13.28 9.91
N ALA A 160 -2.32 12.63 11.00
CA ALA A 160 -3.62 11.99 11.09
C ALA A 160 -4.17 12.05 12.51
N PHE A 161 -5.49 11.93 12.62
CA PHE A 161 -6.22 11.73 13.86
C PHE A 161 -6.86 10.35 13.91
N ASP A 162 -7.32 9.99 15.10
CA ASP A 162 -8.18 8.84 15.31
C ASP A 162 -9.50 9.00 14.54
N TYR A 163 -10.04 7.88 14.05
CA TYR A 163 -11.38 7.82 13.49
C TYR A 163 -12.21 6.75 14.19
N ARG A 164 -13.46 7.05 14.55
CA ARG A 164 -14.39 6.10 15.15
C ARG A 164 -15.64 5.93 14.29
N GLU A 165 -15.85 4.75 13.73
CA GLU A 165 -17.12 4.41 13.09
C GLU A 165 -17.97 3.58 14.03
N TYR A 166 -19.09 4.16 14.48
CA TYR A 166 -20.06 3.52 15.34
C TYR A 166 -21.06 2.72 14.50
N TYR A 167 -21.45 1.54 14.96
CA TYR A 167 -22.39 0.66 14.29
C TYR A 167 -23.15 -0.23 15.27
N TRP A 168 -24.37 -0.60 14.90
CA TRP A 168 -25.22 -1.49 15.68
C TRP A 168 -24.91 -2.96 15.40
N VAL A 169 -24.84 -3.75 16.46
CA VAL A 169 -24.90 -5.22 16.39
C VAL A 169 -26.04 -5.66 17.31
N GLY A 170 -27.17 -6.03 16.70
CA GLY A 170 -28.42 -6.19 17.44
C GLY A 170 -28.81 -4.87 18.12
N SER A 171 -29.03 -4.90 19.43
CA SER A 171 -29.34 -3.72 20.25
C SER A 171 -28.12 -3.05 20.89
N SER A 172 -26.90 -3.55 20.64
CA SER A 172 -25.68 -3.03 21.24
C SER A 172 -24.93 -2.15 20.25
N LEU A 173 -24.49 -0.99 20.72
CA LEU A 173 -23.67 -0.05 19.94
C LEU A 173 -22.19 -0.37 20.14
N TYR A 174 -21.48 -0.55 19.04
CA TYR A 174 -20.03 -0.74 19.02
C TYR A 174 -19.39 0.36 18.18
N PHE A 175 -18.07 0.50 18.28
CA PHE A 175 -17.28 1.24 17.31
C PHE A 175 -16.03 0.48 16.91
N ARG A 176 -15.56 0.78 15.70
CA ARG A 176 -14.25 0.36 15.20
C ARG A 176 -13.36 1.60 15.06
N THR A 177 -12.08 1.44 15.35
CA THR A 177 -11.08 2.50 15.26
C THR A 177 -10.34 2.45 13.92
N GLY A 178 -10.11 3.60 13.34
CA GLY A 178 -9.30 3.81 12.15
C GLY A 178 -8.52 5.10 12.30
N SER A 179 -8.09 5.65 11.17
CA SER A 179 -7.33 6.89 11.15
C SER A 179 -7.82 7.79 10.03
N CYS A 180 -7.88 9.09 10.26
CA CYS A 180 -8.36 10.04 9.28
C CYS A 180 -7.48 11.27 9.17
N PHE A 181 -7.57 11.93 8.01
CA PHE A 181 -6.91 13.19 7.75
C PHE A 181 -7.67 13.96 6.67
N PHE A 182 -7.37 15.24 6.52
CA PHE A 182 -7.86 16.05 5.40
C PHE A 182 -6.71 16.28 4.40
N SER A 183 -7.01 16.18 3.12
CA SER A 183 -6.08 16.71 2.11
C SER A 183 -6.06 18.24 2.14
N LYS A 184 -5.06 18.85 1.49
CA LYS A 184 -5.04 20.31 1.29
C LYS A 184 -6.20 20.80 0.42
N SER A 185 -6.79 19.90 -0.35
CA SER A 185 -7.97 20.15 -1.18
C SER A 185 -9.29 19.84 -0.45
N ASP A 186 -9.26 19.79 0.88
CA ASP A 186 -10.41 19.53 1.77
C ASP A 186 -11.10 18.16 1.56
N GLU A 187 -10.42 17.19 0.94
CA GLU A 187 -10.91 15.81 0.89
C GLU A 187 -10.75 15.16 2.26
N PHE A 188 -11.84 14.68 2.86
CA PHE A 188 -11.79 13.90 4.09
C PHE A 188 -11.47 12.44 3.79
N ILE A 189 -10.32 11.96 4.26
CA ILE A 189 -9.86 10.59 4.03
C ILE A 189 -9.88 9.82 5.34
N VAL A 190 -10.52 8.65 5.30
CA VAL A 190 -10.51 7.65 6.39
C VAL A 190 -9.78 6.41 5.91
N ASN A 191 -8.90 5.86 6.74
CA ASN A 191 -8.13 4.65 6.50
C ASN A 191 -8.23 3.68 7.67
N TRP A 192 -7.95 2.40 7.40
CA TRP A 192 -8.03 1.30 8.37
C TRP A 192 -6.69 0.53 8.41
N PRO A 193 -5.58 1.19 8.76
CA PRO A 193 -4.24 0.63 8.57
C PRO A 193 -3.97 -0.56 9.50
N GLU A 194 -4.50 -0.56 10.71
CA GLU A 194 -4.37 -1.66 11.67
C GLU A 194 -5.09 -2.92 11.15
N GLN A 195 -6.32 -2.79 10.66
CA GLN A 195 -7.10 -3.86 10.04
C GLN A 195 -6.43 -4.37 8.77
N THR A 196 -6.01 -3.44 7.89
CA THR A 196 -5.26 -3.76 6.66
C THR A 196 -4.03 -4.62 6.97
N LEU A 197 -3.26 -4.24 8.00
CA LEU A 197 -2.07 -4.98 8.39
C LEU A 197 -2.40 -6.36 8.98
N ALA A 198 -3.39 -6.43 9.87
CA ALA A 198 -3.82 -7.66 10.51
C ALA A 198 -4.34 -8.67 9.48
N ASN A 199 -5.26 -8.25 8.63
CA ASN A 199 -5.88 -9.06 7.58
C ASN A 199 -4.85 -9.52 6.56
N GLY A 200 -3.97 -8.61 6.11
CA GLY A 200 -2.88 -8.96 5.20
C GLY A 200 -1.89 -9.97 5.79
N LYS A 201 -1.58 -9.89 7.09
CA LYS A 201 -0.76 -10.91 7.80
C LYS A 201 -1.50 -12.24 7.91
N ALA A 202 -2.78 -12.22 8.25
CA ALA A 202 -3.61 -13.42 8.36
C ALA A 202 -3.69 -14.17 7.03
N LYS A 203 -4.03 -13.46 5.93
CA LYS A 203 -4.06 -14.06 4.59
C LYS A 203 -2.69 -14.60 4.18
N ASN A 204 -1.62 -13.86 4.46
CA ASN A 204 -0.28 -14.35 4.14
C ASN A 204 0.05 -15.65 4.87
N THR A 205 -0.38 -15.81 6.11
CA THR A 205 -0.16 -17.03 6.88
C THR A 205 -0.98 -18.19 6.32
N ARG A 206 -2.28 -17.99 6.06
CA ARG A 206 -3.18 -19.03 5.50
C ARG A 206 -2.75 -19.52 4.11
N THR A 207 -2.08 -18.67 3.34
CA THR A 207 -1.59 -19.01 1.99
C THR A 207 -0.16 -19.54 1.98
N GLY A 208 0.40 -20.00 3.11
CA GLY A 208 1.77 -20.51 3.18
C GLY A 208 2.81 -19.46 2.76
N TYR A 209 2.57 -18.19 3.12
CA TYR A 209 3.39 -17.02 2.77
C TYR A 209 3.43 -16.70 1.27
N ARG A 210 2.53 -17.27 0.45
CA ARG A 210 2.46 -17.00 -0.99
C ARG A 210 1.78 -15.67 -1.32
N TYR A 211 0.78 -15.23 -0.56
CA TYR A 211 0.07 -13.96 -0.84
C TYR A 211 1.00 -12.77 -1.03
N LYS A 212 1.87 -12.46 -0.06
CA LYS A 212 2.77 -11.31 -0.17
C LYS A 212 3.83 -11.49 -1.26
N LYS A 213 4.27 -12.73 -1.55
CA LYS A 213 5.17 -13.02 -2.68
C LYS A 213 4.49 -12.65 -4.00
N VAL A 214 3.28 -13.14 -4.22
CA VAL A 214 2.49 -12.82 -5.42
C VAL A 214 2.26 -11.31 -5.54
N VAL A 215 1.90 -10.61 -4.45
CA VAL A 215 1.74 -9.14 -4.48
C VAL A 215 3.02 -8.44 -4.94
N ARG A 216 4.20 -8.83 -4.45
CA ARG A 216 5.47 -8.25 -4.89
C ARG A 216 5.77 -8.55 -6.35
N VAL A 217 5.49 -9.78 -6.83
CA VAL A 217 5.63 -10.12 -8.25
C VAL A 217 4.71 -9.27 -9.13
N LEU A 218 3.44 -9.11 -8.76
CA LEU A 218 2.48 -8.31 -9.54
C LEU A 218 2.87 -6.83 -9.57
N LYS A 219 3.40 -6.29 -8.47
CA LYS A 219 3.97 -4.92 -8.45
C LYS A 219 5.20 -4.81 -9.35
N GLY A 220 6.09 -5.80 -9.33
CA GLY A 220 7.26 -5.85 -10.22
C GLY A 220 6.86 -5.89 -11.70
N LEU A 221 5.89 -6.73 -12.04
CA LEU A 221 5.30 -6.78 -13.39
C LEU A 221 4.69 -5.44 -13.79
N ARG A 222 3.88 -4.83 -12.92
CA ARG A 222 3.27 -3.52 -13.19
C ARG A 222 4.35 -2.46 -13.47
N ASN A 223 5.35 -2.36 -12.61
CA ASN A 223 6.43 -1.38 -12.76
C ASN A 223 7.19 -1.58 -14.08
N GLU A 224 7.56 -2.82 -14.39
CA GLU A 224 8.29 -3.11 -15.62
C GLU A 224 7.44 -2.88 -16.89
N MET A 225 6.15 -3.21 -16.85
CA MET A 225 5.22 -2.89 -17.94
C MET A 225 5.06 -1.38 -18.12
N GLU A 226 4.99 -0.61 -17.03
CA GLU A 226 4.93 0.84 -17.07
C GLU A 226 6.21 1.45 -17.68
N GLU A 227 7.39 0.97 -17.28
CA GLU A 227 8.69 1.36 -17.87
C GLU A 227 8.74 1.08 -19.38
N LYS A 228 8.08 0.00 -19.82
CA LYS A 228 7.96 -0.37 -21.25
C LYS A 228 6.84 0.35 -21.99
N GLY A 229 6.14 1.28 -21.34
CA GLY A 229 5.15 2.14 -21.97
C GLY A 229 3.73 1.55 -22.06
N TYR A 230 3.41 0.45 -21.37
CA TYR A 230 2.05 -0.06 -21.29
C TYR A 230 1.17 0.93 -20.53
N SER A 231 0.16 1.49 -21.20
CA SER A 231 -0.75 2.49 -20.62
C SER A 231 -1.63 1.91 -19.53
N SER A 232 -2.03 0.64 -19.65
CA SER A 232 -2.85 -0.08 -18.67
C SER A 232 -2.16 -0.18 -17.30
N ALA A 233 -0.82 -0.31 -17.27
CA ALA A 233 -0.05 -0.37 -16.04
C ALA A 233 -0.11 0.94 -15.22
N LYS A 234 -0.16 2.11 -15.89
CA LYS A 234 -0.20 3.44 -15.23
C LYS A 234 -1.49 3.68 -14.45
N LEU A 235 -2.56 2.97 -14.79
CA LEU A 235 -3.89 3.14 -14.19
C LEU A 235 -4.05 2.33 -12.89
N ILE A 236 -3.12 1.42 -12.61
CA ILE A 236 -3.20 0.44 -11.53
C ILE A 236 -2.19 0.75 -10.43
N SER A 237 -2.72 1.13 -9.26
CA SER A 237 -1.89 1.43 -8.10
C SER A 237 -1.38 0.16 -7.38
N SER A 238 -0.27 0.31 -6.66
CA SER A 238 0.30 -0.76 -5.80
C SER A 238 -0.68 -1.23 -4.73
N HIS A 239 -1.51 -0.34 -4.19
CA HIS A 239 -2.54 -0.69 -3.21
C HIS A 239 -3.64 -1.53 -3.88
N LEU A 240 -4.12 -1.12 -5.07
CA LEU A 240 -5.12 -1.87 -5.82
C LEU A 240 -4.65 -3.30 -6.12
N ILE A 241 -3.40 -3.49 -6.57
CA ILE A 241 -2.81 -4.83 -6.77
C ILE A 241 -2.90 -5.69 -5.51
N ALA A 242 -2.58 -5.13 -4.35
CA ALA A 242 -2.59 -5.86 -3.09
C ALA A 242 -4.02 -6.27 -2.68
N CYS A 243 -5.01 -5.39 -2.91
CA CYS A 243 -6.43 -5.68 -2.67
C CYS A 243 -6.98 -6.74 -3.65
N LEU A 244 -6.62 -6.67 -4.93
CA LEU A 244 -7.06 -7.66 -5.93
C LEU A 244 -6.57 -9.06 -5.56
N ALA A 245 -5.28 -9.21 -5.25
CA ALA A 245 -4.73 -10.47 -4.78
C ALA A 245 -5.35 -10.91 -3.44
N TYR A 246 -5.68 -9.97 -2.55
CA TYR A 246 -6.32 -10.27 -1.26
C TYR A 246 -7.67 -11.00 -1.42
N ASN A 247 -8.48 -10.57 -2.38
CA ASN A 247 -9.81 -11.12 -2.62
C ASN A 247 -9.81 -12.51 -3.30
N ILE A 248 -8.66 -12.97 -3.81
CA ILE A 248 -8.58 -14.31 -4.42
C ILE A 248 -8.56 -15.39 -3.33
N SER A 249 -9.39 -16.42 -3.49
CA SER A 249 -9.48 -17.55 -2.56
C SER A 249 -8.12 -18.22 -2.31
N ASP A 250 -7.87 -18.61 -1.05
CA ASP A 250 -6.61 -19.19 -0.60
C ASP A 250 -6.22 -20.48 -1.38
N ARG A 251 -7.20 -21.20 -1.98
CA ARG A 251 -6.97 -22.41 -2.82
C ARG A 251 -6.15 -22.18 -4.10
N PHE A 252 -6.07 -20.93 -4.55
CA PHE A 252 -5.30 -20.54 -5.74
C PHE A 252 -3.85 -20.20 -5.41
N TYR A 253 -3.47 -20.28 -4.13
CA TYR A 253 -2.11 -20.17 -3.64
C TYR A 253 -1.59 -21.55 -3.22
N GLY A 254 -0.27 -21.65 -3.00
CA GLY A 254 0.38 -22.85 -2.48
C GLY A 254 0.65 -23.90 -3.56
N LYS A 255 0.82 -23.48 -4.82
CA LYS A 255 1.30 -24.37 -5.88
C LYS A 255 2.77 -24.74 -5.66
N SER A 256 3.25 -25.75 -6.39
CA SER A 256 4.65 -26.20 -6.34
C SER A 256 5.60 -25.04 -6.62
N GLU A 257 5.37 -24.30 -7.71
CA GLU A 257 6.18 -23.18 -8.13
C GLU A 257 5.45 -21.84 -7.94
N LEU A 258 6.21 -20.79 -7.63
CA LEU A 258 5.65 -19.43 -7.55
C LEU A 258 5.04 -18.95 -8.87
N TYR A 259 5.59 -19.41 -10.00
CA TYR A 259 5.02 -19.13 -11.31
C TYR A 259 3.56 -19.59 -11.41
N ASP A 260 3.24 -20.80 -10.93
CA ASP A 260 1.88 -21.33 -10.97
C ASP A 260 0.95 -20.59 -10.00
N ASP A 261 1.44 -20.15 -8.84
CA ASP A 261 0.67 -19.26 -7.95
C ASP A 261 0.29 -17.96 -8.68
N VAL A 262 1.27 -17.31 -9.32
CA VAL A 262 1.08 -16.04 -10.04
C VAL A 262 0.10 -16.23 -11.18
N LYS A 263 0.30 -17.26 -12.03
CA LYS A 263 -0.60 -17.61 -13.13
C LYS A 263 -2.03 -17.86 -12.62
N SER A 264 -2.18 -18.64 -11.55
CA SER A 264 -3.49 -18.96 -10.98
C SER A 264 -4.20 -17.72 -10.44
N VAL A 265 -3.51 -16.88 -9.66
CA VAL A 265 -4.07 -15.65 -9.08
C VAL A 265 -4.43 -14.64 -10.17
N VAL A 266 -3.56 -14.42 -11.15
CA VAL A 266 -3.79 -13.54 -12.30
C VAL A 266 -5.03 -13.96 -13.09
N GLY A 267 -5.14 -15.25 -13.41
CA GLY A 267 -6.29 -15.78 -14.14
C GLY A 267 -7.59 -15.59 -13.36
N GLN A 268 -7.57 -15.75 -12.04
CA GLN A 268 -8.74 -15.52 -11.20
C GLN A 268 -9.13 -14.05 -11.09
N ILE A 269 -8.15 -13.13 -11.00
CA ILE A 269 -8.42 -11.69 -11.01
C ILE A 269 -9.08 -11.29 -12.33
N TRP A 270 -8.51 -11.73 -13.45
CA TRP A 270 -9.07 -11.45 -14.77
C TRP A 270 -10.48 -12.02 -14.93
N TYR A 271 -10.69 -13.29 -14.57
CA TYR A 271 -12.01 -13.94 -14.67
C TYR A 271 -13.10 -13.21 -13.87
N HIS A 272 -12.83 -12.81 -12.62
CA HIS A 272 -13.82 -12.14 -11.77
C HIS A 272 -14.08 -10.70 -12.21
N THR A 273 -13.10 -10.02 -12.82
CA THR A 273 -13.26 -8.64 -13.30
C THR A 273 -13.89 -8.59 -14.69
N TYR A 274 -13.68 -9.64 -15.50
CA TYR A 274 -14.39 -9.85 -16.77
C TYR A 274 -15.89 -10.11 -16.53
N GLN A 275 -16.22 -10.94 -15.53
CA GLN A 275 -17.59 -11.17 -15.05
C GLN A 275 -17.93 -10.16 -13.95
N SER A 276 -18.17 -8.89 -14.31
CA SER A 276 -18.21 -7.73 -13.39
C SER A 276 -19.05 -7.89 -12.11
N ASN A 277 -20.08 -8.75 -12.11
CA ASN A 277 -20.88 -9.07 -10.94
C ASN A 277 -20.11 -9.87 -9.86
N LEU A 278 -19.10 -10.66 -10.24
CA LEU A 278 -18.33 -11.51 -9.32
C LEU A 278 -17.37 -10.71 -8.43
N SER A 279 -16.86 -9.56 -8.89
CA SER A 279 -16.01 -8.67 -8.08
C SER A 279 -16.78 -7.60 -7.31
N SER A 280 -18.11 -7.56 -7.41
CA SER A 280 -18.95 -6.51 -6.81
C SER A 280 -18.89 -6.43 -5.28
N LYS A 281 -18.54 -7.53 -4.63
CA LYS A 281 -18.41 -7.64 -3.16
C LYS A 281 -16.96 -7.61 -2.68
N TRP A 282 -16.00 -7.39 -3.58
CA TRP A 282 -14.59 -7.31 -3.18
C TRP A 282 -14.36 -6.09 -2.31
N THR A 283 -13.52 -6.28 -1.30
CA THR A 283 -13.16 -5.23 -0.35
C THR A 283 -11.72 -4.78 -0.53
N GLU A 284 -11.37 -3.62 0.01
CA GLU A 284 -9.98 -3.36 0.39
C GLU A 284 -9.53 -4.40 1.44
N ILE A 285 -8.23 -4.48 1.70
CA ILE A 285 -7.65 -5.49 2.61
C ILE A 285 -8.23 -5.38 4.03
N ASP A 286 -8.65 -4.20 4.44
CA ASP A 286 -9.31 -3.97 5.74
C ASP A 286 -10.65 -4.69 5.91
N GLU A 287 -11.28 -5.17 4.82
CA GLU A 287 -12.62 -5.80 4.84
C GLU A 287 -13.74 -4.87 5.32
N ILE A 288 -13.52 -3.55 5.31
CA ILE A 288 -14.49 -2.53 5.70
C ILE A 288 -14.98 -1.78 4.46
N LYS A 289 -14.07 -1.33 3.61
CA LYS A 289 -14.40 -0.62 2.38
C LYS A 289 -14.58 -1.57 1.21
N LEU A 290 -15.60 -1.33 0.39
CA LEU A 290 -15.72 -1.97 -0.92
C LEU A 290 -14.60 -1.47 -1.84
N LEU A 291 -13.94 -2.39 -2.53
CA LEU A 291 -12.88 -2.09 -3.49
C LEU A 291 -13.45 -1.37 -4.71
N PHE A 292 -14.61 -1.83 -5.18
CA PHE A 292 -15.34 -1.27 -6.30
C PHE A 292 -16.70 -0.76 -5.84
N THR A 293 -16.83 0.55 -5.75
CA THR A 293 -18.10 1.25 -5.54
C THR A 293 -18.79 1.52 -6.88
N SER A 294 -20.08 1.89 -6.87
CA SER A 294 -20.80 2.34 -8.07
C SER A 294 -20.07 3.48 -8.80
N SER A 295 -19.42 4.38 -8.05
CA SER A 295 -18.59 5.47 -8.57
C SER A 295 -17.23 5.04 -9.14
N ARG A 296 -16.84 3.77 -8.97
CA ARG A 296 -15.56 3.19 -9.43
C ARG A 296 -15.74 2.02 -10.40
N LEU A 297 -16.90 1.90 -11.05
CA LEU A 297 -17.15 0.82 -12.01
C LEU A 297 -16.20 0.83 -13.20
N SER A 298 -15.77 2.01 -13.67
CA SER A 298 -14.75 2.12 -14.73
C SER A 298 -13.43 1.46 -14.33
N LYS A 299 -13.08 1.47 -13.03
CA LYS A 299 -11.86 0.86 -12.51
C LYS A 299 -11.84 -0.65 -12.71
N VAL A 300 -13.01 -1.31 -12.75
CA VAL A 300 -13.09 -2.75 -13.04
C VAL A 300 -12.60 -3.05 -14.46
N ASN A 301 -12.96 -2.20 -15.43
CA ASN A 301 -12.47 -2.33 -16.81
C ASN A 301 -10.95 -2.11 -16.90
N GLU A 302 -10.43 -1.09 -16.23
CA GLU A 302 -8.98 -0.84 -16.20
C GLU A 302 -8.21 -2.01 -15.60
N VAL A 303 -8.74 -2.65 -14.55
CA VAL A 303 -8.15 -3.88 -13.97
C VAL A 303 -8.21 -5.03 -14.97
N LYS A 304 -9.35 -5.26 -15.60
CA LYS A 304 -9.52 -6.31 -16.61
C LYS A 304 -8.51 -6.15 -17.76
N ASP A 305 -8.36 -4.93 -18.26
CA ASP A 305 -7.45 -4.61 -19.38
C ASP A 305 -5.98 -4.78 -18.95
N PHE A 306 -5.61 -4.28 -17.76
CA PHE A 306 -4.25 -4.47 -17.23
C PHE A 306 -3.90 -5.95 -17.02
N PHE A 307 -4.78 -6.76 -16.44
CA PHE A 307 -4.49 -8.18 -16.24
C PHE A 307 -4.52 -8.97 -17.56
N TRP A 308 -5.26 -8.51 -18.57
CA TRP A 308 -5.17 -9.05 -19.93
C TRP A 308 -3.78 -8.84 -20.51
N ASP A 309 -3.29 -7.60 -20.50
CA ASP A 309 -1.95 -7.23 -20.98
C ASP A 309 -0.84 -7.92 -20.18
N LEU A 310 -1.00 -8.01 -18.85
CA LEU A 310 -0.04 -8.67 -17.96
C LEU A 310 0.09 -10.15 -18.30
N MET A 311 -1.02 -10.84 -18.61
CA MET A 311 -0.97 -12.24 -19.03
C MET A 311 -0.24 -12.45 -20.36
N GLU A 312 -0.36 -11.51 -21.31
CA GLU A 312 0.39 -11.56 -22.57
C GLU A 312 1.87 -11.28 -22.32
N TYR A 313 2.14 -10.21 -21.59
CA TYR A 313 3.49 -9.76 -21.29
C TYR A 313 4.31 -10.80 -20.53
N ALA A 314 3.71 -11.43 -19.52
CA ALA A 314 4.35 -12.43 -18.68
C ALA A 314 4.16 -13.88 -19.17
N GLU A 315 3.61 -14.07 -20.39
CA GLU A 315 3.39 -15.38 -21.02
C GLU A 315 2.68 -16.36 -20.06
N LEU A 316 1.62 -15.88 -19.38
CA LEU A 316 0.88 -16.65 -18.37
C LEU A 316 -0.32 -17.40 -18.97
N ARG A 317 -0.61 -17.21 -20.26
CA ARG A 317 -1.66 -17.95 -20.97
C ARG A 317 -1.16 -19.35 -21.31
N ASP A 318 -2.05 -20.32 -21.33
CA ASP A 318 -1.73 -21.60 -21.96
C ASP A 318 -1.62 -21.36 -23.48
N GLU A 319 -0.51 -21.82 -24.07
CA GLU A 319 -0.42 -21.96 -25.53
C GLU A 319 -1.52 -22.95 -25.93
N LYS A 320 -2.43 -22.50 -26.80
CA LYS A 320 -3.50 -23.36 -27.33
C LYS A 320 -2.93 -24.41 -28.27
#